data_AF-U2XMK1-F1
#
_entry.id   AF-U2XMK1-F1
#
_cell.length_a   1.000
_cell.length_b   1.000
_cell.length_c   1.000
_cell.angle_alpha   90.00
_cell.angle_beta   90.00
_cell.angle_gamma   90.00
#
_symmetry.space_group_name_H-M   'P 1'
#
loop_
_entity.id
_entity.type
_entity.pdbx_description
1 polymer ?
#
loop_
_entity_poly.entity_id
_entity_poly.type
_entity_poly.pdbx_seq_one_letter_code
_entity_poly.pdbx_strand_id
1 'polypeptide(L)'
;MTQLRLYLIPTLVCLPVFAFLVSLGNWQMERLTWKKNLIEVIEARLATPVQSIPTSREWQGLSSDDYVYQRVFVKGAFDHQAEQFWFAHHEKFGPGYQVITPFVIGDDRIVMVNRGYVPASQKAPASRQAGQISGEVRLEGLMVWPGERNIFDPPNEPGKKLWFVKDVAAMAQNAGYEENSWSIAPFFVDSLETPENIFPVQSPIGGQTRVNLPNRHLEYVVTWYGLALALVIVYVQWLIKQTNRAKPENETE
;
A
#
# COMPACT_ATOMS: atom_id res chain seq x y z
N MET A 1 28.24 -51.79 -2.63
CA MET A 1 26.92 -51.11 -2.71
C MET A 1 26.72 -50.03 -1.63
N THR A 2 27.32 -50.16 -0.45
CA THR A 2 27.23 -49.19 0.67
C THR A 2 27.83 -47.83 0.35
N GLN A 3 28.98 -47.77 -0.34
CA GLN A 3 29.63 -46.51 -0.73
C GLN A 3 28.78 -45.68 -1.70
N LEU A 4 28.17 -46.30 -2.73
CA LEU A 4 27.32 -45.59 -3.69
C LEU A 4 26.06 -44.99 -3.03
N ARG A 5 25.46 -45.70 -2.07
CA ARG A 5 24.33 -45.18 -1.26
C ARG A 5 24.72 -43.99 -0.38
N LEU A 6 25.98 -43.95 0.08
CA LEU A 6 26.51 -42.87 0.93
C LEU A 6 26.59 -41.53 0.18
N TYR A 7 26.84 -41.54 -1.13
CA TYR A 7 26.87 -40.34 -1.97
C TYR A 7 25.48 -39.95 -2.49
N LEU A 8 24.64 -40.94 -2.83
CA LEU A 8 23.32 -40.67 -3.43
C LEU A 8 22.37 -39.92 -2.49
N ILE A 9 22.35 -40.25 -1.19
CA ILE A 9 21.40 -39.64 -0.24
C ILE A 9 21.68 -38.13 -0.05
N PRO A 10 22.91 -37.67 0.25
CA PRO A 10 23.20 -36.25 0.36
C PRO A 10 22.95 -35.49 -0.94
N THR A 11 23.30 -36.06 -2.10
CA THR A 11 23.01 -35.42 -3.40
C THR A 11 21.51 -35.24 -3.64
N LEU A 12 20.72 -36.27 -3.35
CA LEU A 12 19.25 -36.24 -3.50
C LEU A 12 18.57 -35.23 -2.55
N VAL A 13 19.22 -34.85 -1.45
CA VAL A 13 18.71 -33.81 -0.53
C VAL A 13 19.22 -32.43 -0.94
N CYS A 14 20.51 -32.28 -1.21
CA CYS A 14 21.11 -30.99 -1.54
C CYS A 14 20.58 -30.41 -2.85
N LEU A 15 20.28 -31.24 -3.86
CA LEU A 15 19.84 -30.76 -5.17
C LEU A 15 18.45 -30.10 -5.12
N PRO A 16 17.39 -30.68 -4.51
CA PRO A 16 16.11 -30.00 -4.32
C PRO A 16 16.23 -28.73 -3.49
N VAL A 17 17.03 -28.74 -2.42
CA VAL A 17 17.24 -27.55 -1.58
C VAL A 17 17.92 -26.44 -2.38
N PHE A 18 18.95 -26.77 -3.17
CA PHE A 18 19.61 -25.81 -4.05
C PHE A 18 18.64 -25.23 -5.08
N ALA A 19 17.87 -26.09 -5.77
CA ALA A 19 16.88 -25.65 -6.75
C ALA A 19 15.83 -24.73 -6.11
N PHE A 20 15.39 -25.03 -4.89
CA PHE A 20 14.46 -24.20 -4.14
C PHE A 20 15.08 -22.83 -3.79
N LEU A 21 16.30 -22.79 -3.24
CA LEU A 21 16.99 -21.53 -2.89
C LEU A 21 17.21 -20.63 -4.13
N VAL A 22 17.61 -21.22 -5.26
CA VAL A 22 17.76 -20.50 -6.53
C VAL A 22 16.40 -19.99 -7.03
N SER A 23 15.35 -20.81 -6.92
CA SER A 23 13.99 -20.39 -7.31
C SER A 23 13.50 -19.21 -6.46
N LEU A 24 13.78 -19.20 -5.15
CA LEU A 24 13.50 -18.07 -4.28
C LEU A 24 14.32 -16.84 -4.66
N GLY A 25 15.61 -17.00 -5.01
CA GLY A 25 16.46 -15.91 -5.51
C GLY A 25 15.91 -15.28 -6.79
N ASN A 26 15.49 -16.11 -7.76
CA ASN A 26 14.86 -15.66 -9.01
C ASN A 26 13.56 -14.90 -8.74
N TRP A 27 12.68 -15.47 -7.91
CA TRP A 27 11.43 -14.84 -7.54
C TRP A 27 11.65 -13.47 -6.87
N GLN A 28 12.65 -13.35 -5.99
CA GLN A 28 12.99 -12.07 -5.36
C GLN A 28 13.55 -11.06 -6.36
N MET A 29 14.29 -11.49 -7.37
CA MET A 29 14.75 -10.61 -8.46
C MET A 29 13.59 -10.09 -9.31
N GLU A 30 12.65 -10.97 -9.68
CA GLU A 30 11.44 -10.57 -10.40
C GLU A 30 10.63 -9.56 -9.57
N ARG A 31 10.46 -9.84 -8.26
CA ARG A 31 9.73 -8.96 -7.35
C ARG A 31 10.44 -7.62 -7.14
N LEU A 32 11.77 -7.61 -7.10
CA LEU A 32 12.58 -6.40 -7.04
C LEU A 32 12.31 -5.51 -8.27
N THR A 33 12.38 -6.08 -9.46
CA THR A 33 12.16 -5.37 -10.73
C THR A 33 10.73 -4.86 -10.84
N TRP A 34 9.74 -5.71 -10.57
CA TRP A 34 8.34 -5.31 -10.52
C TRP A 34 8.12 -4.13 -9.57
N LYS A 35 8.69 -4.20 -8.36
CA LYS A 35 8.51 -3.15 -7.36
C LYS A 35 9.20 -1.85 -7.75
N LYS A 36 10.37 -1.92 -8.39
CA LYS A 36 11.06 -0.73 -8.93
C LYS A 36 10.22 -0.04 -10.00
N ASN A 37 9.70 -0.80 -10.96
CA ASN A 37 8.87 -0.24 -12.02
C ASN A 37 7.60 0.43 -11.45
N LEU A 38 6.98 -0.18 -10.43
CA LEU A 38 5.83 0.42 -9.75
C LEU A 38 6.19 1.76 -9.08
N ILE A 39 7.33 1.81 -8.38
CA ILE A 39 7.81 3.05 -7.73
C ILE A 39 8.06 4.13 -8.79
N GLU A 40 8.73 3.79 -9.88
CA GLU A 40 9.04 4.73 -10.97
C GLU A 40 7.78 5.30 -11.61
N VAL A 41 6.76 4.47 -11.89
CA VAL A 41 5.46 4.93 -12.40
C VAL A 41 4.80 5.91 -11.42
N ILE A 42 4.82 5.59 -10.13
CA ILE A 42 4.20 6.44 -9.12
C ILE A 42 4.96 7.78 -8.97
N GLU A 43 6.30 7.75 -8.96
CA GLU A 43 7.13 8.96 -8.91
C GLU A 43 6.88 9.87 -10.12
N ALA A 44 6.77 9.28 -11.32
CA ALA A 44 6.43 10.02 -12.53
C ALA A 44 5.04 10.70 -12.44
N ARG A 45 4.04 10.01 -11.87
CA ARG A 45 2.70 10.58 -11.63
C ARG A 45 2.74 11.74 -10.63
N LEU A 46 3.48 11.58 -9.53
CA LEU A 46 3.64 12.64 -8.54
C LEU A 46 4.36 13.89 -9.10
N ALA A 47 5.25 13.69 -10.08
CA ALA A 47 5.94 14.77 -10.79
C ALA A 47 5.07 15.48 -11.83
N THR A 48 3.93 14.90 -12.21
CA THR A 48 3.03 15.48 -13.21
C THR A 48 2.28 16.70 -12.64
N PRO A 49 2.02 17.76 -13.44
CA PRO A 49 1.19 18.88 -13.00
C PRO A 49 -0.21 18.42 -12.57
N VAL A 50 -0.80 19.15 -11.62
CA VAL A 50 -2.13 18.83 -11.09
C VAL A 50 -3.19 18.94 -12.19
N GLN A 51 -3.95 17.87 -12.41
CA GLN A 51 -5.01 17.79 -13.43
C GLN A 51 -6.40 17.82 -12.79
N SER A 52 -7.46 18.10 -13.54
CA SER A 52 -8.82 17.90 -13.00
C SER A 52 -9.09 16.40 -12.83
N ILE A 53 -9.94 16.01 -11.88
CA ILE A 53 -10.46 14.64 -11.83
C ILE A 53 -11.13 14.24 -13.15
N PRO A 54 -11.13 12.93 -13.52
CA PRO A 54 -11.87 12.45 -14.67
C PRO A 54 -13.35 12.80 -14.59
N THR A 55 -14.00 12.98 -15.73
CA THR A 55 -15.43 13.31 -15.79
C THR A 55 -16.27 12.12 -15.33
N SER A 56 -17.49 12.38 -14.84
CA SER A 56 -18.38 11.33 -14.34
C SER A 56 -18.72 10.25 -15.38
N ARG A 57 -18.65 10.59 -16.68
CA ARG A 57 -18.82 9.63 -17.78
C ARG A 57 -17.69 8.61 -17.87
N GLU A 58 -16.49 8.96 -17.42
CA GLU A 58 -15.30 8.11 -17.50
C GLU A 58 -15.18 7.16 -16.29
N TRP A 59 -15.87 7.46 -15.18
CA TRP A 59 -15.70 6.77 -13.90
C TRP A 59 -15.89 5.25 -13.97
N GLN A 60 -16.84 4.75 -14.75
CA GLN A 60 -17.09 3.30 -14.88
C GLN A 60 -15.93 2.54 -15.57
N GLY A 61 -15.10 3.25 -16.33
CA GLY A 61 -13.96 2.66 -17.05
C GLY A 61 -12.61 2.89 -16.36
N LEU A 62 -12.56 3.57 -15.21
CA LEU A 62 -11.30 3.86 -14.54
C LEU A 62 -10.74 2.61 -13.85
N SER A 63 -9.45 2.35 -14.07
CA SER A 63 -8.68 1.37 -13.31
C SER A 63 -7.79 2.07 -12.28
N SER A 64 -7.63 1.44 -11.11
CA SER A 64 -6.64 1.85 -10.11
C SER A 64 -5.23 1.90 -10.72
N ASP A 65 -4.89 0.94 -11.58
CA ASP A 65 -3.54 0.84 -12.15
C ASP A 65 -3.17 2.07 -12.98
N ASP A 66 -4.15 2.72 -13.61
CA ASP A 66 -3.95 3.87 -14.48
C ASP A 66 -3.85 5.20 -13.72
N TYR A 67 -4.50 5.31 -12.56
CA TYR A 67 -4.72 6.59 -11.86
C TYR A 67 -4.26 6.63 -10.40
N VAL A 68 -3.80 5.51 -9.82
CA VAL A 68 -3.36 5.51 -8.41
C VAL A 68 -2.25 6.54 -8.20
N TYR A 69 -2.44 7.38 -7.18
CA TYR A 69 -1.57 8.50 -6.79
C TYR A 69 -1.40 9.59 -7.86
N GLN A 70 -2.29 9.66 -8.85
CA GLN A 70 -2.35 10.80 -9.76
C GLN A 70 -2.71 12.07 -8.99
N ARG A 71 -1.95 13.15 -9.21
CA ARG A 71 -2.23 14.47 -8.63
C ARG A 71 -3.40 15.12 -9.35
N VAL A 72 -4.46 15.39 -8.59
CA VAL A 72 -5.68 15.96 -9.13
C VAL A 72 -6.17 17.15 -8.32
N PHE A 73 -7.03 17.96 -8.95
CA PHE A 73 -7.84 18.94 -8.28
C PHE A 73 -9.32 18.70 -8.56
N VAL A 74 -10.13 19.14 -7.61
CA VAL A 74 -11.59 19.13 -7.69
C VAL A 74 -12.14 20.44 -7.12
N LYS A 75 -13.22 20.94 -7.71
CA LYS A 75 -13.93 22.14 -7.22
C LYS A 75 -15.32 21.74 -6.74
N GLY A 76 -15.74 22.31 -5.63
CA GLY A 76 -17.00 21.93 -4.99
C GLY A 76 -17.05 22.35 -3.53
N ALA A 77 -18.02 21.83 -2.78
CA ALA A 77 -18.22 22.15 -1.38
C ALA A 77 -18.25 20.88 -0.52
N PHE A 78 -17.73 20.97 0.71
CA PHE A 78 -17.79 19.88 1.67
C PHE A 78 -19.16 19.80 2.34
N ASP A 79 -19.72 18.58 2.41
CA ASP A 79 -20.83 18.27 3.31
C ASP A 79 -20.29 17.83 4.68
N HIS A 80 -19.97 18.81 5.52
CA HIS A 80 -19.43 18.55 6.87
C HIS A 80 -20.41 17.85 7.82
N GLN A 81 -21.72 17.86 7.53
CA GLN A 81 -22.71 17.15 8.37
C GLN A 81 -22.61 15.63 8.17
N ALA A 82 -22.15 15.22 6.99
CA ALA A 82 -21.98 13.84 6.58
C ALA A 82 -20.52 13.34 6.68
N GLU A 83 -19.65 14.02 7.45
CA GLU A 83 -18.28 13.54 7.68
C GLU A 83 -18.27 12.18 8.41
N GLN A 84 -17.28 11.36 8.09
CA GLN A 84 -17.08 10.01 8.60
C GLN A 84 -15.61 9.78 8.94
N PHE A 85 -15.33 8.72 9.68
CA PHE A 85 -14.03 8.50 10.30
C PHE A 85 -13.45 7.15 9.91
N TRP A 86 -12.21 7.15 9.44
CA TRP A 86 -11.40 5.94 9.30
C TRP A 86 -10.37 5.90 10.42
N PHE A 87 -10.33 4.83 11.21
CA PHE A 87 -9.38 4.73 12.32
C PHE A 87 -7.93 4.77 11.80
N ALA A 88 -7.09 5.59 12.44
CA ALA A 88 -5.69 5.75 12.02
C ALA A 88 -4.77 6.00 13.21
N HIS A 89 -3.49 5.66 13.03
CA HIS A 89 -2.42 6.01 13.96
C HIS A 89 -1.43 6.95 13.29
N HIS A 90 -1.10 8.05 13.96
CA HIS A 90 -0.10 9.00 13.49
C HIS A 90 1.15 8.94 14.35
N GLU A 91 2.34 8.81 13.76
CA GLU A 91 3.61 8.61 14.48
C GLU A 91 3.87 9.65 15.58
N LYS A 92 3.53 10.93 15.33
CA LYS A 92 3.77 12.03 16.28
C LYS A 92 2.64 12.27 17.27
N PHE A 93 1.41 11.91 16.93
CA PHE A 93 0.20 12.33 17.66
C PHE A 93 -0.61 11.16 18.23
N GLY A 94 -0.19 9.93 17.93
CA GLY A 94 -0.80 8.72 18.44
C GLY A 94 -2.12 8.36 17.74
N PRO A 95 -3.04 7.68 18.43
CA PRO A 95 -4.30 7.22 17.84
C PRO A 95 -5.22 8.40 17.50
N GLY A 96 -5.94 8.25 16.39
CA GLY A 96 -6.87 9.26 15.89
C GLY A 96 -7.67 8.72 14.71
N TYR A 97 -8.06 9.62 13.82
CA TYR A 97 -8.96 9.30 12.71
C TYR A 97 -8.56 10.08 11.48
N GLN A 98 -8.66 9.46 10.31
CA GLN A 98 -8.75 10.18 9.06
C GLN A 98 -10.19 10.61 8.81
N VAL A 99 -10.41 11.89 8.52
CA VAL A 99 -11.75 12.46 8.31
C VAL A 99 -12.09 12.38 6.84
N ILE A 100 -13.08 11.57 6.51
CA ILE A 100 -13.60 11.40 5.16
C ILE A 100 -14.89 12.19 5.04
N THR A 101 -14.98 13.10 4.09
CA THR A 101 -16.13 14.00 3.93
C THR A 101 -16.61 13.97 2.49
N PRO A 102 -17.92 13.82 2.22
CA PRO A 102 -18.46 13.98 0.89
C PRO A 102 -18.16 15.39 0.36
N PHE A 103 -17.71 15.46 -0.88
CA PHE A 103 -17.41 16.70 -1.59
C PHE A 103 -18.30 16.80 -2.81
N VAL A 104 -19.26 17.73 -2.76
CA VAL A 104 -20.27 17.95 -3.79
C VAL A 104 -19.68 18.80 -4.90
N ILE A 105 -19.62 18.24 -6.11
CA ILE A 105 -18.98 18.87 -7.28
C ILE A 105 -19.99 19.41 -8.31
N GLY A 106 -21.26 19.50 -7.92
CA GLY A 106 -22.40 19.93 -8.75
C GLY A 106 -22.97 18.83 -9.65
N ASP A 107 -24.14 19.09 -10.22
CA ASP A 107 -24.89 18.15 -11.08
C ASP A 107 -25.11 16.75 -10.47
N ASP A 108 -25.54 16.71 -9.20
CA ASP A 108 -25.76 15.46 -8.45
C ASP A 108 -24.55 14.50 -8.47
N ARG A 109 -23.34 15.08 -8.42
CA ARG A 109 -22.08 14.33 -8.32
C ARG A 109 -21.37 14.59 -7.01
N ILE A 110 -20.75 13.52 -6.49
CA ILE A 110 -19.88 13.60 -5.33
C ILE A 110 -18.57 12.85 -5.52
N VAL A 111 -17.57 13.31 -4.77
CA VAL A 111 -16.31 12.60 -4.53
C VAL A 111 -16.12 12.48 -3.03
N MET A 112 -15.69 11.30 -2.56
CA MET A 112 -15.33 11.15 -1.15
C MET A 112 -13.92 11.69 -0.94
N VAL A 113 -13.78 12.73 -0.12
CA VAL A 113 -12.47 13.35 0.16
C VAL A 113 -11.96 12.89 1.51
N ASN A 114 -10.75 12.34 1.52
CA ASN A 114 -9.99 12.16 2.76
C ASN A 114 -9.25 13.45 3.09
N ARG A 115 -9.77 14.18 4.07
CA ARG A 115 -9.26 15.48 4.47
C ARG A 115 -7.98 15.39 5.30
N GLY A 116 -7.66 14.21 5.82
CA GLY A 116 -6.49 13.96 6.62
C GLY A 116 -6.77 13.59 8.08
N TYR A 117 -5.72 13.57 8.89
CA TYR A 117 -5.74 13.01 10.25
C TYR A 117 -6.20 14.01 11.31
N VAL A 118 -6.98 13.55 12.29
CA VAL A 118 -7.28 14.29 13.52
C VAL A 118 -6.91 13.44 14.73
N PRO A 119 -6.27 14.01 15.76
CA PRO A 119 -6.12 13.32 17.05
C PRO A 119 -7.48 12.93 17.62
N ALA A 120 -7.54 11.89 18.45
CA ALA A 120 -8.79 11.43 19.05
C ALA A 120 -9.53 12.54 19.84
N SER A 121 -8.79 13.46 20.47
CA SER A 121 -9.35 14.62 21.17
C SER A 121 -10.02 15.65 20.25
N GLN A 122 -9.70 15.64 18.95
CA GLN A 122 -10.24 16.54 17.94
C GLN A 122 -11.23 15.86 16.97
N LYS A 123 -11.76 14.69 17.36
CA LYS A 123 -12.73 13.96 16.53
C LYS A 123 -13.97 14.82 16.24
N ALA A 124 -14.50 15.54 17.24
CA ALA A 124 -15.70 16.35 17.08
C ALA A 124 -15.44 17.62 16.22
N PRO A 125 -16.27 17.94 15.21
CA PRO A 125 -16.14 19.15 14.39
C PRO A 125 -15.96 20.44 15.19
N ALA A 126 -16.70 20.57 16.30
CA ALA A 126 -16.67 21.75 17.17
C ALA A 126 -15.28 22.04 17.77
N SER A 127 -14.43 21.02 17.88
CA SER A 127 -13.04 21.14 18.37
C SER A 127 -12.03 21.53 17.29
N ARG A 128 -12.45 21.60 16.02
CA ARG A 128 -11.62 21.89 14.83
C ARG A 128 -12.35 22.74 13.80
N GLN A 129 -12.99 23.83 14.25
CA GLN A 129 -13.82 24.70 13.42
C GLN A 129 -13.06 25.32 12.24
N ALA A 130 -11.77 25.63 12.39
CA ALA A 130 -10.94 26.09 11.29
C ALA A 130 -10.90 25.09 10.12
N GLY A 131 -10.97 23.79 10.40
CA GLY A 131 -11.11 22.77 9.37
C GLY A 131 -12.49 22.74 8.70
N GLN A 132 -13.54 23.35 9.25
CA GLN A 132 -14.90 23.28 8.70
C GLN A 132 -15.11 24.32 7.61
N ILE A 133 -14.30 24.25 6.55
CA ILE A 133 -14.29 25.22 5.44
C ILE A 133 -15.66 25.23 4.76
N SER A 134 -16.28 26.41 4.68
CA SER A 134 -17.60 26.60 4.08
C SER A 134 -17.50 27.17 2.66
N GLY A 135 -18.53 26.91 1.85
CA GLY A 135 -18.59 27.38 0.46
C GLY A 135 -17.82 26.52 -0.53
N GLU A 136 -17.78 26.98 -1.78
CA GLU A 136 -17.00 26.33 -2.83
C GLU A 136 -15.51 26.58 -2.67
N VAL A 137 -14.73 25.51 -2.80
CA VAL A 137 -13.27 25.53 -2.75
C VAL A 137 -12.67 24.70 -3.86
N ARG A 138 -11.42 25.02 -4.22
CA ARG A 138 -10.56 24.17 -5.04
C ARG A 138 -9.71 23.33 -4.10
N LEU A 139 -9.92 22.01 -4.13
CA LEU A 139 -9.11 21.05 -3.39
C LEU A 139 -8.10 20.39 -4.32
N GLU A 140 -6.84 20.29 -3.88
CA GLU A 140 -5.82 19.47 -4.54
C GLU A 140 -5.49 18.24 -3.70
N GLY A 141 -5.33 17.11 -4.37
CA GLY A 141 -5.20 15.82 -3.70
C GLY A 141 -4.60 14.73 -4.60
N LEU A 142 -4.49 13.54 -4.04
CA LEU A 142 -4.12 12.31 -4.74
C LEU A 142 -5.36 11.45 -4.96
N MET A 143 -5.53 10.90 -6.16
CA MET A 143 -6.53 9.85 -6.37
C MET A 143 -6.07 8.55 -5.69
N VAL A 144 -6.94 7.98 -4.85
CA VAL A 144 -6.68 6.75 -4.10
C VAL A 144 -7.88 5.83 -4.21
N TRP A 145 -7.66 4.59 -4.64
CA TRP A 145 -8.72 3.58 -4.70
C TRP A 145 -9.01 2.99 -3.32
N PRO A 146 -10.26 2.57 -3.05
CA PRO A 146 -10.58 1.79 -1.85
C PRO A 146 -9.73 0.51 -1.83
N GLY A 147 -9.26 0.14 -0.63
CA GLY A 147 -8.59 -1.13 -0.43
C GLY A 147 -9.59 -2.28 -0.39
N GLU A 148 -9.11 -3.50 -0.68
CA GLU A 148 -9.93 -4.70 -0.52
C GLU A 148 -10.03 -5.10 0.96
N ARG A 149 -11.19 -5.63 1.34
CA ARG A 149 -11.41 -6.17 2.68
C ARG A 149 -10.72 -7.54 2.82
N ASN A 150 -9.96 -7.69 3.89
CA ASN A 150 -9.37 -8.95 4.33
C ASN A 150 -10.22 -9.60 5.45
N ILE A 151 -10.07 -10.91 5.65
CA ILE A 151 -10.72 -11.68 6.73
C ILE A 151 -10.33 -11.23 8.15
N PHE A 152 -9.21 -10.53 8.30
CA PHE A 152 -8.74 -9.99 9.58
C PHE A 152 -9.19 -8.55 9.85
N ASP A 153 -9.82 -7.90 8.87
CA ASP A 153 -10.30 -6.53 9.07
C ASP A 153 -11.52 -6.52 10.00
N PRO A 154 -11.54 -5.63 11.01
CA PRO A 154 -12.72 -5.44 11.84
C PRO A 154 -13.93 -5.02 11.00
N PRO A 155 -15.16 -5.37 11.42
CA PRO A 155 -16.37 -4.91 10.75
C PRO A 155 -16.50 -3.39 10.87
N ASN A 156 -16.89 -2.73 9.77
CA ASN A 156 -17.25 -1.32 9.78
C ASN A 156 -18.46 -1.06 10.68
N GLU A 157 -18.54 0.13 11.26
CA GLU A 157 -19.64 0.57 12.13
C GLU A 157 -20.32 1.85 11.56
N PRO A 158 -21.12 1.75 10.47
CA PRO A 158 -21.71 2.91 9.80
C PRO A 158 -22.56 3.79 10.72
N GLY A 159 -23.30 3.18 11.67
CA GLY A 159 -24.09 3.89 12.66
C GLY A 159 -23.28 4.78 13.62
N LYS A 160 -21.98 4.50 13.79
CA LYS A 160 -21.03 5.37 14.52
C LYS A 160 -20.15 6.21 13.59
N LYS A 161 -20.44 6.18 12.29
CA LYS A 161 -19.64 6.79 11.22
C LYS A 161 -18.16 6.36 11.28
N LEU A 162 -17.90 5.13 11.74
CA LEU A 162 -16.56 4.60 11.95
C LEU A 162 -16.29 3.45 10.99
N TRP A 163 -15.18 3.55 10.28
CA TRP A 163 -14.75 2.62 9.26
C TRP A 163 -13.37 2.08 9.63
N PHE A 164 -13.14 0.81 9.30
CA PHE A 164 -11.85 0.13 9.40
C PHE A 164 -11.32 -0.21 8.01
N VAL A 165 -12.22 -0.46 7.04
CA VAL A 165 -11.94 -0.54 5.61
C VAL A 165 -12.74 0.53 4.89
N LYS A 166 -12.05 1.37 4.11
CA LYS A 166 -12.66 2.42 3.28
C LYS A 166 -13.43 1.79 2.12
N ASP A 167 -14.68 2.20 1.95
CA ASP A 167 -15.57 1.76 0.88
C ASP A 167 -16.34 2.98 0.38
N VAL A 168 -16.13 3.38 -0.87
CA VAL A 168 -16.71 4.62 -1.39
C VAL A 168 -18.23 4.55 -1.43
N ALA A 169 -18.79 3.46 -1.95
CA ALA A 169 -20.23 3.29 -2.13
C ALA A 169 -20.93 3.22 -0.76
N ALA A 170 -20.42 2.40 0.16
CA ALA A 170 -21.02 2.25 1.49
C ALA A 170 -20.90 3.53 2.32
N MET A 171 -19.78 4.26 2.21
CA MET A 171 -19.62 5.54 2.89
C MET A 171 -20.53 6.61 2.30
N ALA A 172 -20.64 6.70 0.97
CA ALA A 172 -21.53 7.64 0.32
C ALA A 172 -23.00 7.37 0.69
N GLN A 173 -23.43 6.10 0.68
CA GLN A 173 -24.76 5.71 1.13
C GLN A 173 -25.01 6.11 2.59
N ASN A 174 -24.06 5.85 3.49
CA ASN A 174 -24.16 6.25 4.90
C ASN A 174 -24.21 7.78 5.09
N ALA A 175 -23.68 8.53 4.12
CA ALA A 175 -23.75 9.99 4.06
C ALA A 175 -25.06 10.51 3.42
N GLY A 176 -25.95 9.64 2.94
CA GLY A 176 -27.20 10.03 2.28
C GLY A 176 -27.11 10.20 0.76
N TYR A 177 -26.01 9.76 0.14
CA TYR A 177 -25.77 9.83 -1.29
C TYR A 177 -25.90 8.43 -1.91
N GLU A 178 -27.07 8.13 -2.46
CA GLU A 178 -27.37 6.85 -3.09
C GLU A 178 -27.05 6.86 -4.60
N GLU A 179 -26.51 5.76 -5.12
CA GLU A 179 -26.12 5.61 -6.54
C GLU A 179 -27.28 5.79 -7.54
N ASN A 180 -28.53 5.67 -7.08
CA ASN A 180 -29.73 5.88 -7.91
C ASN A 180 -29.99 7.36 -8.25
N SER A 181 -29.50 8.27 -7.42
CA SER A 181 -29.78 9.71 -7.49
C SER A 181 -28.49 10.50 -7.67
N TRP A 182 -27.35 9.94 -7.24
CA TRP A 182 -26.06 10.58 -7.28
C TRP A 182 -25.07 9.78 -8.11
N SER A 183 -24.30 10.50 -8.92
CA SER A 183 -23.08 9.96 -9.52
C SER A 183 -21.95 10.02 -8.48
N ILE A 184 -21.45 8.86 -8.09
CA ILE A 184 -20.42 8.72 -7.05
C ILE A 184 -19.10 8.32 -7.70
N ALA A 185 -18.04 9.09 -7.47
CA ALA A 185 -16.71 8.73 -7.98
C ALA A 185 -16.22 7.42 -7.32
N PRO A 186 -15.64 6.46 -8.06
CA PRO A 186 -15.23 5.16 -7.51
C PRO A 186 -13.90 5.19 -6.76
N PHE A 187 -13.41 6.40 -6.43
CA PHE A 187 -12.13 6.66 -5.79
C PHE A 187 -12.28 7.74 -4.73
N PHE A 188 -11.32 7.78 -3.80
CA PHE A 188 -11.12 8.88 -2.88
C PHE A 188 -10.18 9.93 -3.46
N VAL A 189 -10.32 11.16 -3.00
CA VAL A 189 -9.28 12.19 -3.15
C VAL A 189 -8.68 12.45 -1.78
N ASP A 190 -7.41 12.11 -1.62
CA ASP A 190 -6.65 12.34 -0.39
C ASP A 190 -6.00 13.73 -0.45
N SER A 191 -6.38 14.62 0.47
CA SER A 191 -5.85 15.98 0.54
C SER A 191 -4.33 15.99 0.70
N LEU A 192 -3.65 16.84 -0.07
CA LEU A 192 -2.22 17.11 0.11
C LEU A 192 -1.97 17.90 1.41
N GLU A 193 -0.73 17.87 1.88
CA GLU A 193 -0.28 18.76 2.95
C GLU A 193 -0.15 20.20 2.41
N THR A 194 -0.74 21.15 3.12
CA THR A 194 -0.68 22.59 2.86
C THR A 194 -0.51 23.33 4.18
N PRO A 195 -0.04 24.59 4.18
CA PRO A 195 0.07 25.38 5.42
C PRO A 195 -1.24 25.49 6.22
N GLU A 196 -2.39 25.32 5.56
CA GLU A 196 -3.75 25.42 6.12
C GLU A 196 -4.27 24.08 6.70
N ASN A 197 -3.48 23.01 6.63
CA ASN A 197 -3.90 21.70 7.15
C ASN A 197 -2.75 20.97 7.86
N ILE A 198 -1.96 21.70 8.64
CA ILE A 198 -0.87 21.15 9.46
C ILE A 198 -1.16 21.38 10.94
N PHE A 199 -0.92 20.35 11.76
CA PHE A 199 -1.03 20.45 13.22
C PHE A 199 0.20 21.14 13.84
N PRO A 200 0.06 21.96 14.91
CA PRO A 200 -1.17 22.24 15.67
C PRO A 200 -2.02 23.40 15.12
N VAL A 201 -1.61 23.98 13.99
CA VAL A 201 -2.26 25.19 13.42
C VAL A 201 -3.69 24.88 13.01
N GLN A 202 -3.90 23.78 12.29
CA GLN A 202 -5.21 23.40 11.75
C GLN A 202 -5.31 21.89 11.56
N SER A 203 -6.45 21.33 11.97
CA SER A 203 -6.82 19.93 11.77
C SER A 203 -8.08 19.87 10.90
N PRO A 204 -8.24 18.87 10.01
CA PRO A 204 -7.40 17.68 9.83
C PRO A 204 -6.04 17.93 9.19
N ILE A 205 -5.07 17.06 9.49
CA ILE A 205 -3.70 17.10 8.96
C ILE A 205 -3.68 16.45 7.58
N GLY A 206 -3.45 17.22 6.52
CA GLY A 206 -3.35 16.70 5.14
C GLY A 206 -2.12 15.80 4.91
N GLY A 207 -1.93 15.31 3.69
CA GLY A 207 -0.72 14.58 3.30
C GLY A 207 -0.53 13.21 3.96
N GLN A 208 -1.62 12.58 4.39
CA GLN A 208 -1.55 11.30 5.12
C GLN A 208 -1.26 10.09 4.22
N THR A 209 -1.47 10.23 2.90
CA THR A 209 -1.07 9.21 1.94
C THR A 209 0.46 9.19 1.80
N ARG A 210 1.08 8.23 2.47
CA ARG A 210 2.52 7.99 2.40
C ARG A 210 2.83 7.11 1.21
N VAL A 211 3.32 7.73 0.15
CA VAL A 211 3.79 7.04 -1.04
C VAL A 211 5.25 6.59 -0.83
N ASN A 212 5.48 5.76 0.18
CA ASN A 212 6.77 5.12 0.40
C ASN A 212 6.54 3.61 0.39
N LEU A 213 7.12 2.93 -0.61
CA LEU A 213 7.01 1.50 -0.83
C LEU A 213 8.35 0.83 -0.49
N PRO A 214 8.58 0.37 0.76
CA PRO A 214 9.87 -0.17 1.18
C PRO A 214 10.32 -1.33 0.30
N ASN A 215 11.51 -1.27 -0.31
CA ASN A 215 11.99 -2.28 -1.23
C ASN A 215 13.24 -3.00 -0.70
N ARG A 216 13.02 -4.09 0.06
CA ARG A 216 14.10 -4.92 0.63
C ARG A 216 14.42 -6.17 -0.21
N HIS A 217 13.85 -6.30 -1.40
CA HIS A 217 13.98 -7.51 -2.21
C HIS A 217 15.44 -7.81 -2.58
N LEU A 218 16.28 -6.79 -2.76
CA LEU A 218 17.72 -6.98 -3.00
C LEU A 218 18.44 -7.67 -1.83
N GLU A 219 18.13 -7.30 -0.59
CA GLU A 219 18.70 -7.96 0.61
C GLU A 219 18.34 -9.45 0.62
N TYR A 220 17.10 -9.77 0.27
CA TYR A 220 16.65 -11.16 0.16
C TYR A 220 17.29 -11.89 -1.02
N VAL A 221 17.46 -11.25 -2.18
CA VAL A 221 18.20 -11.82 -3.31
C VAL A 221 19.60 -12.26 -2.88
N VAL A 222 20.34 -11.37 -2.21
CA VAL A 222 21.67 -11.67 -1.68
C VAL A 222 21.61 -12.82 -0.67
N THR A 223 20.60 -12.83 0.20
CA THR A 223 20.40 -13.91 1.18
C THR A 223 20.19 -15.27 0.50
N TRP A 224 19.26 -15.38 -0.45
CA TRP A 224 18.91 -16.66 -1.09
C TRP A 224 20.04 -17.21 -1.96
N TYR A 225 20.67 -16.36 -2.77
CA TYR A 225 21.83 -16.80 -3.56
C TYR A 225 23.06 -17.06 -2.68
N GLY A 226 23.25 -16.30 -1.60
CA GLY A 226 24.30 -16.56 -0.62
C GLY A 226 24.15 -17.92 0.06
N LEU A 227 22.93 -18.27 0.47
CA LEU A 227 22.62 -19.60 1.02
C LEU A 227 22.81 -20.71 -0.01
N ALA A 228 22.38 -20.50 -1.25
CA ALA A 228 22.59 -21.45 -2.34
C ALA A 228 24.09 -21.71 -2.59
N LEU A 229 24.89 -20.64 -2.60
CA LEU A 229 26.34 -20.71 -2.75
C LEU A 229 27.00 -21.44 -1.57
N ALA A 230 26.61 -21.10 -0.33
CA ALA A 230 27.12 -21.76 0.87
C ALA A 230 26.82 -23.27 0.84
N LEU A 231 25.61 -23.67 0.42
CA LEU A 231 25.23 -25.07 0.26
C LEU A 231 26.14 -25.78 -0.74
N VAL A 232 26.42 -25.17 -1.90
CA VAL A 232 27.34 -25.72 -2.90
C VAL A 232 28.75 -25.88 -2.32
N ILE A 233 29.26 -24.85 -1.61
CA ILE A 233 30.60 -24.89 -0.99
C ILE A 233 30.70 -26.05 0.01
N VAL A 234 29.74 -26.16 0.93
CA VAL A 234 29.72 -27.21 1.95
C VAL A 234 29.61 -28.60 1.31
N TYR A 235 28.74 -28.74 0.30
CA TYR A 235 28.56 -30.00 -0.42
C TYR A 235 29.83 -30.42 -1.17
N VAL A 236 30.50 -29.51 -1.87
CA VAL A 236 31.77 -29.77 -2.58
C VAL A 236 32.89 -30.13 -1.60
N GLN A 237 33.02 -29.40 -0.48
CA GLN A 237 34.00 -29.73 0.56
C GLN A 237 33.76 -31.11 1.16
N TRP A 238 32.49 -31.46 1.42
CA TRP A 238 32.10 -32.77 1.90
C TRP A 238 32.45 -33.87 0.89
N LEU A 239 32.19 -33.64 -0.41
CA LEU A 239 32.56 -34.56 -1.49
C LEU A 239 34.07 -34.80 -1.55
N ILE A 240 34.88 -33.74 -1.56
CA ILE A 240 36.35 -33.84 -1.57
C ILE A 240 36.85 -34.66 -0.38
N LYS A 241 36.31 -34.39 0.82
CA LYS A 241 36.69 -35.11 2.05
C LYS A 241 36.34 -36.60 1.98
N GLN A 242 35.20 -36.95 1.39
CA GLN A 242 34.80 -38.35 1.23
C GLN A 242 35.66 -39.07 0.17
N THR A 243 35.95 -38.42 -0.96
CA THR A 243 36.84 -38.97 -2.00
C THR A 243 38.24 -39.23 -1.45
N ASN A 244 38.80 -38.30 -0.67
CA ASN A 244 40.12 -38.46 -0.05
C ASN A 244 40.16 -39.59 0.99
N ARG A 245 39.07 -39.83 1.71
CA ARG A 245 38.94 -40.97 2.64
C ARG A 245 38.80 -42.32 1.95
N ALA A 246 38.37 -42.32 0.69
CA ALA A 246 38.18 -43.52 -0.11
C ALA A 246 39.46 -43.97 -0.86
N LYS A 247 40.52 -43.15 -0.87
CA LYS A 247 41.83 -43.50 -1.47
C LYS A 247 42.61 -44.39 -0.49
N PRO A 248 42.97 -45.65 -0.83
CA PRO A 248 43.73 -46.53 0.07
C PRO A 248 45.18 -46.01 0.25
N GLU A 249 45.69 -46.07 1.49
CA GLU A 249 47.13 -45.94 1.80
C GLU A 249 47.87 -47.14 1.22
N ASN A 250 48.26 -47.09 -0.06
CA ASN A 250 49.15 -48.09 -0.66
C ASN A 250 50.04 -47.43 -1.72
N GLU A 251 50.80 -46.40 -1.34
CA GLU A 251 51.94 -45.88 -2.09
C GLU A 251 53.00 -45.33 -1.11
N THR A 252 53.49 -46.19 -0.21
CA THR A 252 54.79 -46.01 0.44
C THR A 252 55.42 -47.39 0.62
N GLU A 253 56.09 -47.85 -0.43
CA GLU A 253 57.29 -48.69 -0.34
C GLU A 253 58.45 -47.93 -0.98
#